data_AF-A0A7D9DKJ3-F1
#
_entry.id   AF-A0A7D9DKJ3-F1
#
_cell.length_a   1.000
_cell.length_b   1.000
_cell.length_c   1.000
_cell.angle_alpha   90.00
_cell.angle_beta   90.00
_cell.angle_gamma   90.00
#
_symmetry.space_group_name_H-M   'P 1'
#
loop_
_entity.id
_entity.type
_entity.pdbx_description
1 polymer ?
#
loop_
_entity_poly.entity_id
_entity_poly.type
_entity_poly.pdbx_seq_one_letter_code
_entity_poly.pdbx_strand_id
1 'polypeptide(L)'
;MFVVCRYVLHAGKARCDVKNTILFVAFDFEEWTDECNDIACGSNRYVKNITSYLSKSGGTISGAIILETVLNHNSSAESEKLPHGFDKLLPDVYNEVKNDSMRGNFLAVTGRKESDRKLLSLMAKHFQKDSDYRTQLIEVPINGQPSLNPGYKYFDDLYRSDHYSFWEANASYSALMLTDTADFRGYMQRCYHKECDNLSLVKEDDLEFLRRSINAVIKTVLDLSEVDSCKPVDVNFGGMSVTFNLFVMLAMLLGTFLF
;
A
#
# COMPACT_ATOMS: atom_id res chain seq x y z
N MET A 1 15.46 -5.22 -4.92
CA MET A 1 16.25 -4.81 -6.11
C MET A 1 15.57 -3.62 -6.78
N PHE A 2 16.25 -2.49 -6.97
CA PHE A 2 15.66 -1.29 -7.58
C PHE A 2 15.54 -1.46 -9.10
N VAL A 3 14.31 -1.39 -9.61
CA VAL A 3 14.06 -0.90 -10.97
C VAL A 3 13.26 0.38 -10.82
N VAL A 4 13.94 1.52 -10.88
CA VAL A 4 13.26 2.79 -11.21
C VAL A 4 12.91 2.68 -12.69
N CYS A 5 11.72 2.17 -12.98
CA CYS A 5 11.19 2.16 -14.33
C CYS A 5 10.91 3.61 -14.71
N ARG A 6 11.79 4.19 -15.53
CA ARG A 6 11.72 5.59 -15.97
C ARG A 6 10.71 5.70 -17.12
N TYR A 7 9.43 5.56 -16.80
CA TYR A 7 8.34 6.10 -17.61
C TYR A 7 7.53 7.07 -16.75
N VAL A 8 7.89 8.35 -16.84
CA VAL A 8 7.15 9.45 -16.21
C VAL A 8 6.53 10.27 -17.35
N LEU A 9 5.24 10.04 -17.58
CA LEU A 9 4.37 11.04 -18.20
C LEU A 9 4.43 12.30 -17.32
N HIS A 10 4.83 13.42 -17.93
CA HIS A 10 5.12 14.67 -17.24
C HIS A 10 3.88 15.26 -16.56
N ALA A 11 3.72 15.02 -15.27
CA ALA A 11 3.05 15.94 -14.36
C ALA A 11 4.14 16.62 -13.50
N GLY A 12 4.12 17.94 -13.41
CA GLY A 12 5.27 18.78 -13.02
C GLY A 12 6.04 18.32 -11.76
N LYS A 13 7.37 18.49 -11.79
CA LYS A 13 8.20 18.32 -10.60
C LYS A 13 7.86 19.41 -9.61
N ALA A 14 7.55 19.05 -8.36
CA ALA A 14 7.40 19.99 -7.26
C ALA A 14 8.39 19.64 -6.14
N ARG A 15 8.96 20.67 -5.50
CA ARG A 15 9.77 20.53 -4.29
C ARG A 15 8.92 20.99 -3.11
N CYS A 16 8.61 20.06 -2.22
CA CYS A 16 7.86 20.35 -1.00
C CYS A 16 8.82 20.44 0.19
N ASP A 17 8.67 21.49 0.99
CA ASP A 17 9.35 21.63 2.27
C ASP A 17 8.46 20.96 3.34
N VAL A 18 8.97 19.88 3.94
CA VAL A 18 8.27 19.04 4.93
C VAL A 18 8.97 19.11 6.28
N LYS A 19 8.20 19.05 7.37
CA LYS A 19 8.77 19.05 8.74
C LYS A 19 9.19 17.66 9.21
N ASN A 20 8.45 16.63 8.80
CA ASN A 20 8.76 15.25 9.15
C ASN A 20 9.43 14.53 7.98
N THR A 21 10.44 13.71 8.28
CA THR A 21 11.13 12.87 7.29
C THR A 21 10.19 11.83 6.70
N ILE A 22 10.21 11.70 5.37
CA ILE A 22 9.49 10.65 4.65
C ILE A 22 10.49 9.56 4.27
N LEU A 23 10.19 8.31 4.61
CA LEU A 23 10.99 7.14 4.26
C LEU A 23 10.20 6.26 3.29
N PHE A 24 10.81 5.91 2.16
CA PHE A 24 10.31 4.89 1.25
C PHE A 24 11.11 3.62 1.49
N VAL A 25 10.41 2.54 1.84
CA VAL A 25 11.04 1.28 2.23
C VAL A 25 10.39 0.16 1.42
N ALA A 26 11.22 -0.71 0.86
CA ALA A 26 10.80 -1.97 0.27
C ALA A 26 11.34 -3.07 1.17
N PHE A 27 10.45 -3.79 1.85
CA PHE A 27 10.82 -4.89 2.71
C PHE A 27 11.20 -6.11 1.87
N ASP A 28 12.17 -6.86 2.37
CA ASP A 28 12.62 -8.11 1.78
C ASP A 28 12.15 -9.26 2.67
N PHE A 29 11.96 -10.45 2.10
CA PHE A 29 11.50 -11.63 2.85
C PHE A 29 10.22 -11.36 3.66
N GLU A 30 9.21 -10.77 3.00
CA GLU A 30 7.86 -10.67 3.56
C GLU A 30 7.23 -12.07 3.62
N GLU A 31 7.31 -12.80 2.52
CA GLU A 31 6.88 -14.20 2.44
C GLU A 31 7.74 -15.13 3.29
N TRP A 32 7.18 -16.30 3.63
CA TRP A 32 7.94 -17.37 4.27
C TRP A 32 9.05 -17.87 3.35
N THR A 33 10.31 -17.76 3.79
CA THR A 33 11.47 -18.34 3.08
C THR A 33 12.37 -19.13 4.01
N ASP A 34 13.18 -20.04 3.45
CA ASP A 34 14.13 -20.85 4.21
C ASP A 34 15.23 -20.01 4.88
N GLU A 35 15.62 -18.88 4.28
CA GLU A 35 16.65 -17.98 4.82
C GLU A 35 16.22 -17.32 6.12
N CYS A 36 14.91 -17.05 6.26
CA CYS A 36 14.39 -16.44 7.48
C CYS A 36 13.73 -17.43 8.43
N ASN A 37 13.09 -18.47 7.90
CA ASN A 37 12.28 -19.43 8.66
C ASN A 37 11.19 -18.73 9.50
N ASP A 38 10.62 -17.63 8.96
CA ASP A 38 9.53 -16.82 9.51
C ASP A 38 8.94 -15.94 8.38
N ILE A 39 7.83 -15.26 8.66
CA ILE A 39 7.16 -14.27 7.77
C ILE A 39 7.60 -12.85 8.20
N ALA A 40 7.52 -11.87 7.28
CA ALA A 40 7.72 -10.45 7.54
C ALA A 40 9.10 -10.13 8.13
N CYS A 41 10.12 -10.84 7.67
CA CYS A 41 11.44 -10.80 8.28
C CYS A 41 12.16 -9.48 8.09
N GLY A 42 12.10 -8.94 6.87
CA GLY A 42 12.69 -7.64 6.56
C GLY A 42 12.05 -6.52 7.38
N SER A 43 10.72 -6.47 7.46
CA SER A 43 10.00 -5.47 8.26
C SER A 43 10.21 -5.65 9.75
N ASN A 44 10.18 -6.88 10.28
CA ASN A 44 10.52 -7.16 11.68
C ASN A 44 11.92 -6.64 12.07
N ARG A 45 12.92 -6.89 11.22
CA ARG A 45 14.29 -6.40 11.43
C ARG A 45 14.38 -4.88 11.30
N TYR A 46 13.73 -4.31 10.29
CA TYR A 46 13.68 -2.86 10.08
C TYR A 46 13.06 -2.15 11.27
N VAL A 47 11.85 -2.57 11.69
CA VAL A 47 11.11 -1.95 12.80
C VAL A 47 11.92 -2.05 14.09
N LYS A 48 12.54 -3.20 14.38
CA LYS A 48 13.43 -3.33 15.54
C LYS A 48 14.60 -2.33 15.51
N ASN A 49 15.26 -2.19 14.36
CA ASN A 49 16.42 -1.31 14.20
C ASN A 49 16.03 0.17 14.28
N ILE A 50 14.97 0.59 13.59
CA ILE A 50 14.50 1.98 13.64
C ILE A 50 13.97 2.33 15.03
N THR A 51 13.30 1.41 15.74
CA THR A 51 12.90 1.61 17.14
C THR A 51 14.12 1.91 18.02
N SER A 52 15.20 1.14 17.87
CA SER A 52 16.44 1.34 18.64
C SER A 52 17.12 2.67 18.31
N TYR A 53 17.08 3.10 17.05
CA TYR A 53 17.63 4.39 16.64
C TYR A 53 16.80 5.56 17.17
N LEU A 54 15.47 5.47 17.07
CA LEU A 54 14.54 6.52 17.49
C LEU A 54 14.55 6.70 19.01
N SER A 55 14.62 5.62 19.78
CA SER A 55 14.71 5.71 21.24
C SER A 55 15.97 6.42 21.73
N LYS A 56 17.08 6.30 20.99
CA LYS A 56 18.35 7.01 21.30
C LYS A 56 18.34 8.47 20.85
N SER A 57 17.65 8.77 19.75
CA SER A 57 17.59 10.13 19.17
C SER A 57 16.42 10.97 19.68
N GLY A 58 15.49 10.38 20.42
CA GLY A 58 14.27 11.06 20.89
C GLY A 58 13.21 11.24 19.80
N GLY A 59 13.32 10.51 18.68
CA GLY A 59 12.37 10.56 17.57
C GLY A 59 11.21 9.56 17.72
N THR A 60 10.25 9.63 16.79
CA THR A 60 9.13 8.68 16.68
C THR A 60 8.73 8.46 15.22
N ILE A 61 7.83 7.50 15.00
CA ILE A 61 7.18 7.27 13.71
C ILE A 61 5.77 7.87 13.79
N SER A 62 5.50 8.89 12.96
CA SER A 62 4.19 9.55 12.89
C SER A 62 3.10 8.69 12.25
N GLY A 63 3.49 7.64 11.51
CA GLY A 63 2.64 6.65 10.89
C GLY A 63 3.39 5.88 9.81
N ALA A 64 3.01 4.62 9.60
CA ALA A 64 3.45 3.81 8.47
C ALA A 64 2.25 3.45 7.57
N ILE A 65 2.49 3.35 6.27
CA ILE A 65 1.48 2.93 5.28
C ILE A 65 2.13 1.82 4.46
N ILE A 66 1.59 0.61 4.58
CA ILE A 66 2.06 -0.58 3.89
C ILE A 66 1.13 -0.81 2.70
N LEU A 67 1.73 -0.93 1.51
CA LEU A 67 1.03 -1.33 0.29
C LEU A 67 1.29 -2.80 0.07
N GLU A 68 0.26 -3.62 0.20
CA GLU A 68 0.30 -5.06 -0.04
C GLU A 68 -0.76 -5.33 -1.09
N THR A 69 -0.41 -5.90 -2.25
CA THR A 69 -1.35 -6.24 -3.34
C THR A 69 -2.35 -5.11 -3.68
N VAL A 70 -2.06 -4.27 -4.67
CA VAL A 70 -2.89 -3.07 -4.96
C VAL A 70 -3.21 -2.90 -6.44
N LEU A 71 -3.29 -4.01 -7.18
CA LEU A 71 -3.41 -4.04 -8.65
C LEU A 71 -4.47 -5.02 -9.16
N ASN A 72 -5.38 -5.48 -8.30
CA ASN A 72 -6.49 -6.36 -8.66
C ASN A 72 -7.82 -5.71 -8.25
N HIS A 73 -8.37 -4.87 -9.11
CA HIS A 73 -9.71 -4.32 -9.01
C HIS A 73 -10.74 -5.24 -9.68
N ASN A 74 -11.90 -5.42 -9.05
CA ASN A 74 -12.98 -6.15 -9.69
C ASN A 74 -14.36 -5.67 -9.20
N SER A 75 -15.07 -4.91 -10.04
CA SER A 75 -16.42 -4.43 -9.75
C SER A 75 -17.54 -5.40 -10.16
N SER A 76 -17.21 -6.64 -10.55
CA SER A 76 -18.24 -7.66 -10.81
C SER A 76 -18.86 -8.14 -9.50
N ALA A 77 -20.16 -8.48 -9.50
CA ALA A 77 -20.80 -9.10 -8.35
C ALA A 77 -20.09 -10.41 -7.96
N GLU A 78 -20.05 -10.71 -6.65
CA GLU A 78 -19.42 -11.92 -6.08
C GLU A 78 -17.92 -12.07 -6.40
N SER A 79 -17.24 -10.97 -6.73
CA SER A 79 -15.79 -10.96 -6.99
C SER A 79 -14.95 -10.90 -5.71
N GLU A 80 -15.55 -10.46 -4.60
CA GLU A 80 -14.92 -10.38 -3.28
C GLU A 80 -15.38 -11.56 -2.40
N LYS A 81 -14.42 -12.18 -1.71
CA LYS A 81 -14.69 -13.04 -0.56
C LYS A 81 -14.23 -12.32 0.70
N LEU A 82 -14.81 -12.67 1.84
CA LEU A 82 -14.31 -12.20 3.13
C LEU A 82 -13.82 -13.41 3.94
N PRO A 83 -12.82 -13.24 4.81
CA PRO A 83 -12.32 -14.33 5.62
C PRO A 83 -13.41 -14.96 6.49
N HIS A 84 -13.25 -16.24 6.80
CA HIS A 84 -14.26 -16.98 7.54
C HIS A 84 -14.45 -16.38 8.95
N GLY A 85 -15.70 -16.06 9.31
CA GLY A 85 -16.05 -15.46 10.60
C GLY A 85 -16.06 -13.92 10.61
N PHE A 86 -15.73 -13.26 9.49
CA PHE A 86 -15.87 -11.80 9.37
C PHE A 86 -17.28 -11.29 9.64
N ASP A 87 -18.31 -12.07 9.32
CA ASP A 87 -19.72 -11.78 9.60
C ASP A 87 -20.00 -11.60 11.11
N LYS A 88 -19.17 -12.21 11.97
CA LYS A 88 -19.29 -12.12 13.43
C LYS A 88 -18.31 -11.12 14.03
N LEU A 89 -17.08 -11.09 13.51
CA LEU A 89 -15.99 -10.28 14.06
C LEU A 89 -16.09 -8.82 13.63
N LEU A 90 -16.48 -8.57 12.37
CA LEU A 90 -16.59 -7.26 11.75
C LEU A 90 -17.91 -7.17 10.96
N PRO A 91 -19.07 -7.30 11.64
CA PRO A 91 -20.37 -7.40 10.99
C PRO A 91 -20.70 -6.21 10.11
N ASP A 92 -20.27 -5.00 10.48
CA ASP A 92 -20.52 -3.78 9.70
C ASP A 92 -19.79 -3.84 8.35
N VAL A 93 -18.49 -4.21 8.35
CA VAL A 93 -17.70 -4.40 7.13
C VAL A 93 -18.32 -5.49 6.25
N TYR A 94 -18.69 -6.62 6.85
CA TYR A 94 -19.32 -7.72 6.12
C TYR A 94 -20.63 -7.29 5.46
N ASN A 95 -21.49 -6.60 6.20
CA ASN A 95 -22.79 -6.14 5.70
C ASN A 95 -22.63 -5.06 4.62
N GLU A 96 -21.66 -4.16 4.73
CA GLU A 96 -21.37 -3.17 3.70
C GLU A 96 -20.96 -3.81 2.37
N VAL A 97 -20.00 -4.75 2.41
CA VAL A 97 -19.55 -5.47 1.22
C VAL A 97 -20.67 -6.34 0.63
N LYS A 98 -21.46 -7.00 1.49
CA LYS A 98 -22.61 -7.81 1.07
C LYS A 98 -23.72 -6.97 0.43
N ASN A 99 -24.04 -5.81 1.01
CA ASN A 99 -25.04 -4.89 0.44
C ASN A 99 -24.58 -4.31 -0.90
N ASP A 100 -23.26 -4.26 -1.14
CA ASP A 100 -22.67 -3.92 -2.43
C ASP A 100 -22.45 -5.14 -3.33
N SER A 101 -23.28 -6.19 -3.20
CA SER A 101 -23.26 -7.42 -4.02
C SER A 101 -21.91 -8.15 -4.04
N MET A 102 -21.16 -8.10 -2.93
CA MET A 102 -19.84 -8.73 -2.79
C MET A 102 -18.87 -8.30 -3.90
N ARG A 103 -18.90 -7.01 -4.29
CA ARG A 103 -17.96 -6.44 -5.26
C ARG A 103 -16.61 -6.13 -4.62
N GLY A 104 -15.53 -6.49 -5.30
CA GLY A 104 -14.15 -6.12 -4.98
C GLY A 104 -13.76 -4.74 -5.53
N ASN A 105 -14.65 -3.75 -5.39
CA ASN A 105 -14.52 -2.39 -5.93
C ASN A 105 -13.87 -1.41 -4.93
N PHE A 106 -13.15 -1.94 -3.94
CA PHE A 106 -12.64 -1.15 -2.82
C PHE A 106 -11.18 -1.41 -2.51
N LEU A 107 -10.51 -0.38 -1.98
CA LEU A 107 -9.25 -0.50 -1.26
C LEU A 107 -9.57 -0.83 0.20
N ALA A 108 -9.15 -2.00 0.67
CA ALA A 108 -9.20 -2.32 2.08
C ALA A 108 -8.16 -1.48 2.82
N VAL A 109 -8.58 -0.77 3.85
CA VAL A 109 -7.74 0.08 4.69
C VAL A 109 -7.81 -0.46 6.10
N THR A 110 -6.87 -1.32 6.44
CA THR A 110 -6.84 -2.03 7.73
C THR A 110 -5.99 -1.26 8.73
N GLY A 111 -6.57 -1.00 9.91
CA GLY A 111 -5.96 -0.23 10.99
C GLY A 111 -6.57 -0.61 12.33
N ARG A 112 -5.85 -0.44 13.43
CA ARG A 112 -6.44 -0.59 14.78
C ARG A 112 -7.29 0.62 15.08
N LYS A 113 -8.54 0.38 15.51
CA LYS A 113 -9.60 1.39 15.61
C LYS A 113 -9.16 2.68 16.28
N GLU A 114 -8.60 2.60 17.49
CA GLU A 114 -8.18 3.82 18.21
C GLU A 114 -6.72 4.19 17.92
N SER A 115 -5.82 3.20 17.86
CA SER A 115 -4.37 3.44 17.72
C SER A 115 -3.98 4.00 16.34
N ASP A 116 -4.78 3.71 15.30
CA ASP A 116 -4.54 4.12 13.91
C ASP A 116 -5.61 5.07 13.37
N ARG A 117 -6.52 5.56 14.23
CA ARG A 117 -7.68 6.41 13.87
C ARG A 117 -7.32 7.60 12.98
N LYS A 118 -6.21 8.27 13.27
CA LYS A 118 -5.73 9.41 12.46
C LYS A 118 -5.42 8.99 11.02
N LEU A 119 -4.71 7.86 10.86
CA LEU A 119 -4.34 7.35 9.54
C LEU A 119 -5.57 6.87 8.77
N LEU A 120 -6.45 6.11 9.43
CA LEU A 120 -7.72 5.65 8.86
C LEU A 120 -8.55 6.83 8.32
N SER A 121 -8.69 7.89 9.12
CA SER A 121 -9.42 9.11 8.73
C SER A 121 -8.78 9.83 7.54
N LEU A 122 -7.45 9.96 7.51
CA LEU A 122 -6.74 10.61 6.41
C LEU A 122 -6.89 9.81 5.10
N MET A 123 -6.73 8.48 5.15
CA MET A 123 -6.91 7.63 3.97
C MET A 123 -8.33 7.70 3.42
N ALA A 124 -9.35 7.60 4.29
CA ALA A 124 -10.75 7.75 3.89
C ALA A 124 -11.06 9.13 3.29
N LYS A 125 -10.47 10.19 3.85
CA LYS A 125 -10.62 11.57 3.36
C LYS A 125 -10.03 11.77 1.98
N HIS A 126 -8.84 11.20 1.72
CA HIS A 126 -8.07 11.50 0.51
C HIS A 126 -8.36 10.58 -0.66
N PHE A 127 -8.94 9.41 -0.41
CA PHE A 127 -9.36 8.51 -1.48
C PHE A 127 -10.56 9.08 -2.25
N GLN A 128 -10.41 9.20 -3.57
CA GLN A 128 -11.46 9.70 -4.45
C GLN A 128 -12.48 8.60 -4.70
N LYS A 129 -13.59 8.65 -3.95
CA LYS A 129 -14.66 7.66 -4.02
C LYS A 129 -15.70 7.95 -5.11
N ASP A 130 -16.17 6.90 -5.75
CA ASP A 130 -17.37 6.85 -6.60
C ASP A 130 -18.04 5.47 -6.50
N SER A 131 -18.91 5.11 -7.45
CA SER A 131 -19.65 3.84 -7.43
C SER A 131 -18.78 2.60 -7.65
N ASP A 132 -17.63 2.75 -8.30
CA ASP A 132 -16.75 1.65 -8.70
C ASP A 132 -15.39 1.70 -8.03
N TYR A 133 -15.08 2.79 -7.33
CA TYR A 133 -13.85 2.94 -6.56
C TYR A 133 -14.18 3.49 -5.18
N ARG A 134 -13.96 2.71 -4.12
CA ARG A 134 -14.17 3.17 -2.73
C ARG A 134 -13.07 2.69 -1.79
N THR A 135 -13.11 3.14 -0.54
CA THR A 135 -12.37 2.51 0.55
C THR A 135 -13.31 1.66 1.39
N GLN A 136 -12.82 0.54 1.90
CA GLN A 136 -13.43 -0.20 2.99
C GLN A 136 -12.53 -0.07 4.20
N LEU A 137 -12.98 0.65 5.23
CA LEU A 137 -12.23 0.71 6.49
C LEU A 137 -12.43 -0.62 7.23
N ILE A 138 -11.32 -1.23 7.63
CA ILE A 138 -11.29 -2.45 8.44
C ILE A 138 -10.66 -2.06 9.77
N GLU A 139 -11.51 -1.60 10.69
CA GLU A 139 -11.10 -1.09 11.99
C GLU A 139 -11.00 -2.22 13.01
N VAL A 140 -9.79 -2.75 13.21
CA VAL A 140 -9.55 -3.85 14.15
C VAL A 140 -9.78 -3.35 15.58
N PRO A 141 -10.67 -3.98 16.38
CA PRO A 141 -11.07 -3.49 17.71
C PRO A 141 -10.05 -3.84 18.80
N ILE A 142 -8.77 -3.53 18.55
CA ILE A 142 -7.64 -3.75 19.47
C ILE A 142 -6.87 -2.44 19.69
N ASN A 143 -6.07 -2.39 20.76
CA ASN A 143 -5.26 -1.22 21.09
C ASN A 143 -3.81 -1.62 21.38
N GLY A 144 -2.85 -0.82 20.93
CA GLY A 144 -1.45 -1.13 21.18
C GLY A 144 -1.00 -2.42 20.46
N GLN A 145 -0.07 -3.16 21.09
CA GLN A 145 0.46 -4.42 20.54
C GLN A 145 -0.63 -5.49 20.44
N PRO A 146 -0.87 -6.08 19.25
CA PRO A 146 -1.86 -7.14 19.07
C PRO A 146 -1.72 -8.27 20.08
N SER A 147 -0.51 -8.78 20.34
CA SER A 147 -0.30 -9.93 21.25
C SER A 147 -0.77 -9.70 22.69
N LEU A 148 -0.90 -8.44 23.12
CA LEU A 148 -1.34 -8.05 24.45
C LEU A 148 -2.87 -7.91 24.56
N ASN A 149 -3.61 -8.00 23.46
CA ASN A 149 -5.06 -7.87 23.44
C ASN A 149 -5.77 -9.23 23.65
N PRO A 150 -6.82 -9.30 24.48
CA PRO A 150 -7.66 -10.49 24.56
C PRO A 150 -8.25 -10.84 23.20
N GLY A 151 -8.15 -12.11 22.80
CA GLY A 151 -8.73 -12.57 21.55
C GLY A 151 -8.00 -12.09 20.29
N TYR A 152 -6.75 -11.62 20.39
CA TYR A 152 -5.97 -11.15 19.23
C TYR A 152 -5.98 -12.16 18.07
N LYS A 153 -5.92 -13.47 18.38
CA LYS A 153 -5.95 -14.58 17.42
C LYS A 153 -7.19 -14.63 16.54
N TYR A 154 -8.29 -13.99 16.95
CA TYR A 154 -9.49 -13.94 16.12
C TYR A 154 -9.30 -13.08 14.87
N PHE A 155 -8.28 -12.22 14.85
CA PHE A 155 -7.99 -11.32 13.73
C PHE A 155 -6.71 -11.72 12.98
N ASP A 156 -6.29 -12.99 13.05
CA ASP A 156 -5.04 -13.46 12.41
C ASP A 156 -4.98 -13.15 10.91
N ASP A 157 -6.12 -13.23 10.19
CA ASP A 157 -6.20 -12.85 8.77
C ASP A 157 -5.87 -11.36 8.51
N LEU A 158 -5.98 -10.49 9.52
CA LEU A 158 -5.68 -9.06 9.45
C LEU A 158 -4.25 -8.72 9.85
N TYR A 159 -3.43 -9.72 10.19
CA TYR A 159 -2.02 -9.58 10.57
C TYR A 159 -1.05 -10.07 9.48
N ARG A 160 -1.56 -10.43 8.30
CA ARG A 160 -0.84 -11.16 7.24
C ARG A 160 0.15 -10.32 6.41
N SER A 161 0.60 -9.16 6.88
CA SER A 161 1.58 -8.34 6.16
C SER A 161 2.46 -7.49 7.08
N ASP A 162 3.39 -6.75 6.50
CA ASP A 162 4.46 -5.99 7.17
C ASP A 162 3.97 -4.93 8.16
N HIS A 163 2.71 -4.50 8.09
CA HIS A 163 2.13 -3.54 9.05
C HIS A 163 2.11 -4.14 10.47
N TYR A 164 1.97 -5.47 10.58
CA TYR A 164 1.95 -6.15 11.86
C TYR A 164 3.26 -5.93 12.64
N SER A 165 4.41 -5.90 11.96
CA SER A 165 5.71 -5.61 12.59
C SER A 165 5.74 -4.25 13.30
N PHE A 166 5.02 -3.25 12.76
CA PHE A 166 4.89 -1.93 13.38
C PHE A 166 3.97 -1.97 14.60
N TRP A 167 2.86 -2.70 14.50
CA TRP A 167 1.90 -2.85 15.58
C TRP A 167 2.48 -3.59 16.79
N GLU A 168 3.20 -4.69 16.54
CA GLU A 168 3.73 -5.60 17.56
C GLU A 168 5.03 -5.10 18.19
N ALA A 169 5.67 -4.07 17.62
CA ALA A 169 6.83 -3.44 18.25
C ALA A 169 6.51 -2.93 19.65
N ASN A 170 7.51 -2.88 20.54
CA ASN A 170 7.32 -2.37 21.91
C ASN A 170 6.69 -0.97 21.97
N ALA A 171 7.06 -0.10 21.02
CA ALA A 171 6.52 1.25 20.90
C ALA A 171 5.11 1.28 20.26
N SER A 172 4.69 0.17 19.64
CA SER A 172 3.40 -0.02 18.98
C SER A 172 3.05 1.13 18.03
N TYR A 173 3.83 1.27 16.97
CA TYR A 173 3.69 2.38 16.04
C TYR A 173 2.37 2.30 15.28
N SER A 174 1.82 3.46 14.93
CA SER A 174 0.64 3.52 14.09
C SER A 174 0.98 3.08 12.67
N ALA A 175 0.19 2.17 12.10
CA ALA A 175 0.40 1.67 10.74
C ALA A 175 -0.92 1.24 10.09
N LEU A 176 -1.01 1.41 8.77
CA LEU A 176 -2.09 0.88 7.95
C LEU A 176 -1.57 -0.16 6.96
N MET A 177 -2.39 -1.17 6.68
CA MET A 177 -2.28 -2.01 5.50
C MET A 177 -3.31 -1.56 4.47
N LEU A 178 -2.84 -1.28 3.27
CA LEU A 178 -3.69 -0.97 2.12
C LEU A 178 -3.57 -2.12 1.11
N THR A 179 -4.70 -2.75 0.80
CA THR A 179 -4.73 -3.94 -0.06
C THR A 179 -5.99 -4.04 -0.90
N ASP A 180 -5.86 -4.74 -2.02
CA ASP A 180 -6.93 -5.26 -2.86
C ASP A 180 -7.46 -6.64 -2.40
N THR A 181 -7.14 -7.03 -1.16
CA THR A 181 -7.54 -8.27 -0.48
C THR A 181 -6.98 -9.56 -1.08
N ALA A 182 -5.99 -9.45 -1.98
CA ALA A 182 -5.14 -10.57 -2.40
C ALA A 182 -5.96 -11.83 -2.80
N ASP A 183 -5.75 -12.95 -2.10
CA ASP A 183 -6.37 -14.25 -2.36
C ASP A 183 -7.89 -14.28 -2.18
N PHE A 184 -8.49 -13.20 -1.69
CA PHE A 184 -9.94 -13.07 -1.56
C PHE A 184 -10.63 -12.45 -2.77
N ARG A 185 -9.90 -11.90 -3.76
CA ARG A 185 -10.51 -11.14 -4.86
C ARG A 185 -10.25 -11.70 -6.25
N GLY A 186 -11.31 -11.77 -7.05
CA GLY A 186 -11.23 -11.96 -8.50
C GLY A 186 -10.39 -13.17 -8.92
N TYR A 187 -9.43 -12.93 -9.82
CA TYR A 187 -8.57 -14.00 -10.34
C TYR A 187 -7.53 -14.48 -9.31
N MET A 188 -7.15 -13.64 -8.35
CA MET A 188 -6.17 -13.95 -7.31
C MET A 188 -6.65 -15.07 -6.38
N GLN A 189 -7.96 -15.28 -6.24
CA GLN A 189 -8.52 -16.48 -5.58
C GLN A 189 -8.03 -17.81 -6.17
N ARG A 190 -7.51 -17.80 -7.40
CA ARG A 190 -6.92 -18.98 -8.06
C ARG A 190 -5.43 -18.81 -8.34
N CYS A 191 -4.94 -17.58 -8.47
CA CYS A 191 -3.58 -17.26 -8.93
C CYS A 191 -2.62 -16.79 -7.83
N TYR A 192 -3.09 -16.47 -6.63
CA TYR A 192 -2.22 -16.05 -5.52
C TYR A 192 -1.11 -17.09 -5.28
N HIS A 193 0.14 -16.62 -5.30
CA HIS A 193 1.38 -17.41 -5.19
C HIS A 193 1.54 -18.49 -6.26
N LYS A 194 1.04 -18.24 -7.48
CA LYS A 194 1.21 -19.12 -8.64
C LYS A 194 1.71 -18.35 -9.84
N GLU A 195 2.18 -19.07 -10.86
CA GLU A 195 2.74 -18.49 -12.08
C GLU A 195 1.79 -17.55 -12.84
N CYS A 196 0.47 -17.68 -12.65
CA CYS A 196 -0.51 -16.78 -13.26
C CYS A 196 -0.69 -15.43 -12.56
N ASP A 197 -0.07 -15.22 -11.39
CA ASP A 197 0.06 -13.89 -10.78
C ASP A 197 1.14 -13.08 -11.50
N ASN A 198 0.76 -12.50 -12.63
CA ASN A 198 1.65 -11.73 -13.48
C ASN A 198 0.86 -10.64 -14.23
N LEU A 199 1.59 -9.76 -14.93
CA LEU A 199 1.02 -8.58 -15.59
C LEU A 199 0.05 -8.89 -16.74
N SER A 200 -0.07 -10.15 -17.21
CA SER A 200 -1.00 -10.50 -18.30
C SER A 200 -2.48 -10.39 -17.93
N LEU A 201 -2.80 -10.33 -16.63
CA LEU A 201 -4.17 -10.22 -16.12
C LEU A 201 -4.56 -8.78 -15.72
N VAL A 202 -3.60 -7.84 -15.75
CA VAL A 202 -3.81 -6.43 -15.40
C VAL A 202 -4.60 -5.72 -16.50
N LYS A 203 -5.59 -4.92 -16.09
CA LYS A 203 -6.52 -4.17 -16.93
C LYS A 203 -6.41 -2.66 -16.64
N GLU A 204 -7.05 -1.85 -17.48
CA GLU A 204 -7.10 -0.39 -17.28
C GLU A 204 -7.75 0.01 -15.95
N ASP A 205 -8.81 -0.69 -15.52
CA ASP A 205 -9.47 -0.41 -14.23
C ASP A 205 -8.54 -0.70 -13.03
N ASP A 206 -7.63 -1.68 -13.15
CA ASP A 206 -6.61 -1.96 -12.14
C ASP A 206 -5.60 -0.80 -12.03
N LEU A 207 -5.20 -0.24 -13.17
CA LEU A 207 -4.30 0.91 -13.22
C LEU A 207 -4.95 2.17 -12.63
N GLU A 208 -6.24 2.38 -12.90
CA GLU A 208 -7.00 3.48 -12.31
C GLU A 208 -7.17 3.30 -10.79
N PHE A 209 -7.45 2.07 -10.34
CA PHE A 209 -7.48 1.72 -8.92
C PHE A 209 -6.13 1.99 -8.24
N LEU A 210 -5.02 1.56 -8.83
CA LEU A 210 -3.67 1.82 -8.35
C LEU A 210 -3.40 3.33 -8.30
N ARG A 211 -3.73 4.07 -9.36
CA ARG A 211 -3.55 5.53 -9.43
C ARG A 211 -4.28 6.25 -8.30
N ARG A 212 -5.54 5.87 -8.02
CA ARG A 212 -6.35 6.43 -6.93
C ARG A 212 -5.76 6.11 -5.57
N SER A 213 -5.34 4.87 -5.36
CA SER A 213 -4.67 4.41 -4.14
C SER A 213 -3.38 5.20 -3.88
N ILE A 214 -2.51 5.31 -4.88
CA ILE A 214 -1.25 6.09 -4.78
C ILE A 214 -1.54 7.57 -4.50
N ASN A 215 -2.51 8.18 -5.17
CA ASN A 215 -2.89 9.57 -4.92
C ASN A 215 -3.38 9.80 -3.49
N ALA A 216 -4.14 8.86 -2.93
CA ALA A 216 -4.59 8.91 -1.54
C ALA A 216 -3.39 8.80 -0.57
N VAL A 217 -2.48 7.87 -0.83
CA VAL A 217 -1.24 7.71 -0.04
C VAL A 217 -0.38 8.97 -0.08
N ILE A 218 -0.14 9.55 -1.26
CA ILE A 218 0.65 10.79 -1.40
C ILE A 218 0.05 11.89 -0.54
N LYS A 219 -1.27 12.12 -0.63
CA LYS A 219 -1.92 13.18 0.17
C LYS A 219 -1.88 12.89 1.67
N THR A 220 -2.06 11.64 2.08
CA THR A 220 -1.93 11.23 3.49
C THR A 220 -0.51 11.45 4.00
N VAL A 221 0.51 11.07 3.23
CA VAL A 221 1.91 11.29 3.58
C VAL A 221 2.23 12.78 3.66
N LEU A 222 1.71 13.60 2.73
CA LEU A 222 1.90 15.05 2.78
C LEU A 222 1.29 15.66 4.05
N ASP A 223 0.06 15.26 4.42
CA ASP A 223 -0.59 15.69 5.67
C ASP A 223 0.22 15.25 6.91
N LEU A 224 0.76 14.02 6.92
CA LEU A 224 1.61 13.52 8.01
C LEU A 224 2.98 14.19 8.07
N SER A 225 3.49 14.63 6.92
CA SER A 225 4.80 15.29 6.81
C SER A 225 4.76 16.78 7.19
N GLU A 226 3.56 17.31 7.42
CA GLU A 226 3.30 18.73 7.70
C GLU A 226 3.95 19.64 6.65
N VAL A 227 3.57 19.45 5.39
CA VAL A 227 4.02 20.29 4.27
C VAL A 227 3.68 21.76 4.55
N ASP A 228 4.69 22.61 4.56
CA ASP A 228 4.50 24.07 4.67
C ASP A 228 4.27 24.71 3.30
N SER A 229 4.99 24.26 2.26
CA SER A 229 4.78 24.71 0.88
C SER A 229 5.33 23.71 -0.14
N CYS A 230 4.71 23.64 -1.32
CA CYS A 230 5.24 22.95 -2.49
C CYS A 230 5.47 23.95 -3.61
N LYS A 231 6.71 24.05 -4.10
CA LYS A 231 7.10 24.95 -5.18
C LYS A 231 7.28 24.15 -6.48
N PRO A 232 6.78 24.63 -7.63
CA PRO A 232 7.15 24.05 -8.91
C PRO A 232 8.67 24.06 -9.06
N VAL A 233 9.24 22.96 -9.53
CA VAL A 233 10.63 22.91 -9.93
C VAL A 233 10.67 23.31 -11.40
N ASP A 234 11.15 24.52 -11.66
CA ASP A 234 11.52 24.93 -13.02
C ASP A 234 12.66 24.03 -13.49
N VAL A 235 12.31 23.01 -14.28
CA VAL A 235 13.31 22.15 -14.90
C VAL A 235 13.80 22.90 -16.13
N ASN A 236 14.81 23.75 -15.93
CA ASN A 236 15.56 24.36 -17.03
C ASN A 236 16.39 23.26 -17.70
N PHE A 237 15.76 22.49 -18.58
CA PHE A 237 16.49 21.66 -19.53
C PHE A 237 17.04 22.62 -20.59
N GLY A 238 18.34 22.91 -20.50
CA GLY A 238 19.05 23.61 -21.56
C GLY A 238 18.65 23.01 -22.92
N GLY A 239 18.16 23.87 -23.81
CA GLY A 239 17.39 23.49 -24.98
C GLY A 239 18.09 22.43 -25.83
N MET A 240 17.62 21.19 -25.74
CA MET A 240 17.81 20.18 -26.77
C MET A 240 16.44 19.64 -27.18
N SER A 241 16.11 19.93 -28.43
CA SER A 241 14.85 19.61 -29.09
C SER A 241 14.46 18.13 -28.91
N VAL A 242 13.18 17.91 -28.59
CA VAL A 242 12.49 16.62 -28.45
C VAL A 242 12.69 15.69 -29.67
N THR A 243 13.01 16.26 -30.84
CA THR A 243 13.26 15.52 -32.08
C THR A 243 14.51 14.63 -32.06
N PHE A 244 15.54 14.95 -31.27
CA PHE A 244 16.77 14.14 -31.24
C PHE A 244 16.60 12.83 -30.47
N ASN A 245 15.83 12.84 -29.38
CA ASN A 245 15.60 11.66 -28.54
C ASN A 245 14.69 10.61 -29.21
N LEU A 246 13.75 11.05 -30.05
CA LEU A 246 12.89 10.13 -30.80
C LEU A 246 13.69 9.35 -31.87
N PHE A 247 14.70 9.99 -32.47
CA PHE A 247 15.58 9.38 -33.47
C PHE A 247 16.52 8.33 -32.85
N VAL A 248 17.03 8.60 -31.64
CA VAL A 248 17.88 7.65 -30.89
C VAL A 248 17.07 6.45 -30.39
N MET A 249 15.82 6.63 -29.97
CA MET A 249 14.94 5.50 -29.59
C MET A 249 14.62 4.57 -30.77
N LEU A 250 14.30 5.14 -31.94
CA LEU A 250 14.02 4.34 -33.14
C LEU A 250 15.26 3.59 -33.66
N ALA A 251 16.45 4.17 -33.53
CA ALA A 251 17.70 3.51 -33.89
C ALA A 251 18.05 2.34 -32.95
N MET A 252 17.68 2.39 -31.67
CA MET A 252 17.92 1.30 -30.72
C MET A 252 16.91 0.15 -30.86
N LEU A 253 15.67 0.43 -31.29
CA LEU A 253 14.64 -0.60 -31.49
C LEU A 253 14.82 -1.43 -32.77
N LEU A 254 15.62 -0.96 -33.73
CA LEU A 254 15.95 -1.68 -34.97
C LEU A 254 17.31 -2.41 -34.92
N GLY A 255 18.04 -2.30 -33.81
CA GLY A 255 19.46 -2.62 -33.74
C GLY A 255 19.87 -3.72 -32.75
N THR A 256 19.06 -4.75 -32.51
CA THR A 256 19.51 -5.98 -31.82
C THR A 256 18.81 -7.23 -32.37
N PHE A 257 19.19 -7.61 -33.58
CA PHE A 257 19.32 -9.02 -33.98
C PHE A 257 20.71 -9.13 -34.62
N LEU A 258 21.68 -9.66 -33.88
CA LEU A 258 22.84 -10.43 -34.37
C LEU A 258 23.78 -10.73 -33.19
N PHE A 259 24.09 -12.03 -33.08
CA PHE A 259 24.90 -12.77 -32.11
C PHE A 259 24.26 -13.07 -30.75
#